data_AF-A0A8S1BJH5-F1
#
_entry.id   AF-A0A8S1BJH5-F1
#
_cell.length_a   1.000
_cell.length_b   1.000
_cell.length_c   1.000
_cell.angle_alpha   90.00
_cell.angle_beta   90.00
_cell.angle_gamma   90.00
#
_symmetry.space_group_name_H-M   'P 1'
#
loop_
_entity.id
_entity.type
_entity.pdbx_description
1 polymer ?
#
loop_
_entity_poly.entity_id
_entity_poly.type
_entity_poly.pdbx_seq_one_letter_code
_entity_poly.pdbx_strand_id
1 'polypeptide(L)' 'MPQCALKNCVNNHRNTKVLQGISFFRFPSDPFRCAEWVSIVAKERGEEMYNPYKTSTICSIHFDRLDITGNAKA' A
#
# COMPACT_ATOMS: atom_id res chain seq x y z
N MET A 1 -11.11 4.61 -7.71
CA MET A 1 -10.70 5.44 -6.56
C MET A 1 -9.84 4.57 -5.67
N PRO A 2 -8.57 4.92 -5.40
CA PRO A 2 -7.65 3.99 -4.76
C PRO A 2 -8.07 3.74 -3.30
N GLN A 3 -8.34 2.48 -2.98
CA GLN A 3 -8.41 1.95 -1.62
C GLN A 3 -7.08 1.24 -1.32
N CYS A 4 -6.76 1.09 -0.04
CA CYS A 4 -5.62 0.24 0.34
C CYS A 4 -5.82 -1.18 -0.25
N ALA A 5 -4.76 -1.77 -0.79
CA ALA A 5 -4.81 -3.10 -1.39
C ALA A 5 -5.09 -4.22 -0.37
N LEU A 6 -4.82 -3.98 0.92
CA LEU A 6 -5.07 -4.93 2.00
C LEU A 6 -6.57 -4.96 2.36
N LYS A 7 -7.14 -6.16 2.39
CA LYS A 7 -8.60 -6.41 2.48
C LYS A 7 -9.19 -5.89 3.77
N ASN A 8 -8.46 -5.99 4.88
CA ASN A 8 -8.93 -5.54 6.19
C ASN A 8 -8.60 -4.07 6.49
N CYS A 9 -8.05 -3.32 5.53
CA CYS A 9 -7.70 -1.93 5.73
C CYS A 9 -8.85 -0.98 5.36
N VAL A 10 -9.30 -0.19 6.34
CA VAL A 10 -10.38 0.80 6.14
C VAL A 10 -9.93 2.09 5.46
N ASN A 11 -8.60 2.28 5.32
CA ASN A 11 -8.03 3.50 4.77
C ASN A 11 -8.24 3.58 3.26
N ASN A 12 -8.84 4.68 2.83
CA ASN A 12 -9.05 5.00 1.43
C ASN A 12 -8.93 6.51 1.21
N HIS A 13 -8.77 6.91 -0.05
CA HIS A 13 -8.55 8.32 -0.42
C HIS A 13 -9.70 9.28 -0.06
N ARG A 14 -10.92 8.77 0.23
CA ARG A 14 -12.08 9.57 0.67
C ARG A 14 -12.18 9.72 2.19
N ASN A 15 -11.66 8.75 2.95
CA ASN A 15 -11.75 8.73 4.41
C ASN A 15 -10.46 9.21 5.10
N THR A 16 -9.76 10.15 4.47
CA THR A 16 -8.55 10.80 5.03
C THR A 16 -8.85 11.69 6.23
N LYS A 17 -10.13 11.96 6.54
CA LYS A 17 -10.55 12.75 7.70
C LYS A 17 -10.30 12.04 9.04
N VAL A 18 -10.24 10.72 9.08
CA VAL A 18 -10.05 9.97 10.35
C VAL A 18 -8.56 9.88 10.73
N LEU A 19 -7.64 10.02 9.78
CA LEU A 19 -6.19 9.89 10.02
C LEU A 19 -5.43 10.92 9.15
N GLN A 20 -5.33 12.16 9.64
CA GLN A 20 -4.40 13.14 9.08
C GLN A 20 -2.98 12.54 9.03
N GLY A 21 -2.32 12.59 7.87
CA GLY A 21 -0.93 12.13 7.72
C GLY A 21 -0.71 10.75 7.11
N ILE A 22 -1.75 10.06 6.62
CA ILE A 22 -1.57 8.81 5.87
C ILE A 22 -1.11 9.10 4.43
N SER A 23 0.01 8.48 4.04
CA SER A 23 0.47 8.44 2.65
C SER A 23 0.02 7.16 1.97
N PHE A 24 -0.17 7.19 0.65
CA PHE A 24 -0.49 6.00 -0.16
C PHE A 24 0.64 5.74 -1.14
N PHE A 25 1.23 4.55 -1.08
CA PHE A 25 2.33 4.12 -1.92
C PHE A 25 1.82 3.19 -3.01
N ARG A 26 2.19 3.48 -4.26
CA ARG A 26 1.92 2.57 -5.38
C ARG A 26 2.88 1.39 -5.32
N PHE A 27 2.49 0.30 -5.97
CA PHE A 27 3.40 -0.82 -6.21
C PHE A 27 4.64 -0.33 -6.96
N PRO A 28 5.84 -0.78 -6.54
CA PRO A 28 7.10 -0.32 -7.13
C PRO A 28 7.24 -0.80 -8.57
N SER A 29 8.02 -0.05 -9.36
CA SER A 29 8.36 -0.45 -10.74
C SER A 29 9.39 -1.59 -10.80
N ASP A 30 10.16 -1.77 -9.72
CA ASP A 30 11.07 -2.90 -9.59
C ASP A 30 10.28 -4.21 -9.50
N PRO A 31 10.48 -5.17 -10.42
CA PRO A 31 9.69 -6.40 -10.48
C PRO A 31 9.82 -7.27 -9.23
N PHE A 32 10.99 -7.32 -8.61
CA PHE A 32 11.25 -8.17 -7.44
C PHE A 32 10.53 -7.63 -6.20
N ARG A 33 10.67 -6.34 -5.92
CA ARG A 33 9.92 -5.68 -4.83
C ARG A 33 8.42 -5.69 -5.09
N CYS A 34 8.00 -5.54 -6.35
CA CYS A 34 6.59 -5.62 -6.71
C CYS A 34 6.03 -7.01 -6.43
N ALA A 35 6.75 -8.07 -6.84
CA ALA A 35 6.37 -9.45 -6.56
C ALA A 35 6.29 -9.74 -5.05
N GLU A 36 7.22 -9.19 -4.26
CA GLU A 36 7.19 -9.31 -2.79
C GLU A 36 5.92 -8.66 -2.20
N TRP A 37 5.60 -7.43 -2.60
CA TRP A 37 4.38 -6.76 -2.15
C TRP A 37 3.12 -7.51 -2.57
N VAL A 38 3.10 -8.02 -3.80
CA VAL A 38 1.99 -8.83 -4.32
C VAL A 38 1.80 -10.09 -3.49
N SER A 39 2.88 -10.77 -3.13
CA SER A 39 2.84 -11.97 -2.28
C SER A 39 2.29 -11.66 -0.89
N ILE A 40 2.73 -10.56 -0.27
CA ILE A 40 2.25 -10.11 1.04
C ILE A 40 0.74 -9.82 0.99
N VAL A 41 0.30 -9.08 -0.03
CA VAL A 41 -1.11 -8.73 -0.20
C VAL A 41 -1.96 -9.97 -0.49
N ALA A 42 -1.52 -10.88 -1.36
CA ALA A 42 -2.22 -12.13 -1.65
C ALA A 42 -2.44 -12.95 -0.36
N LYS A 43 -1.38 -13.10 0.43
CA LYS A 43 -1.43 -13.80 1.73
C LYS A 43 -2.39 -13.15 2.72
N GLU A 44 -2.39 -11.82 2.84
CA GLU A 44 -3.31 -11.11 3.75
C GLU A 44 -4.78 -11.22 3.31
N ARG A 45 -5.01 -11.20 2.00
CA ARG A 45 -6.37 -11.31 1.43
C ARG A 45 -6.91 -12.74 1.46
N GLY A 46 -6.04 -13.73 1.64
CA GLY A 46 -6.35 -15.16 1.51
C GLY A 46 -6.57 -15.57 0.04
N GLU A 47 -5.90 -14.89 -0.88
CA GLU A 47 -5.98 -15.12 -2.33
C GLU A 47 -4.72 -15.90 -2.78
N GLU A 48 -4.87 -16.82 -3.74
CA GLU A 48 -3.72 -17.55 -4.32
C GLU A 48 -2.76 -16.60 -5.05
N MET A 49 -3.32 -15.61 -5.75
CA MET A 49 -2.58 -14.61 -6.49
C MET A 49 -3.31 -13.27 -6.43
N TYR A 50 -2.58 -12.21 -6.04
CA TYR A 50 -3.07 -10.84 -6.11
C TYR A 50 -2.56 -10.18 -7.40
N ASN A 51 -3.45 -9.51 -8.14
CA ASN A 51 -3.08 -8.77 -9.35
C ASN A 51 -3.31 -7.26 -9.15
N PRO A 52 -2.26 -6.46 -8.89
CA PRO A 52 -2.40 -5.03 -8.66
C PRO A 52 -2.80 -4.29 -9.95
N TYR A 53 -3.78 -3.39 -9.84
CA TYR A 53 -4.06 -2.41 -10.89
C TYR A 53 -3.04 -1.27 -10.83
N LYS A 54 -2.94 -0.46 -11.89
CA LYS A 54 -2.09 0.75 -11.92
C LYS A 54 -2.40 1.76 -10.81
N THR A 55 -3.61 1.70 -10.27
CA THR A 55 -4.09 2.55 -9.18
C THR A 55 -4.07 1.85 -7.82
N SER A 56 -3.63 0.58 -7.75
CA SER A 56 -3.47 -0.13 -6.48
C SER A 56 -2.40 0.55 -5.62
N THR A 57 -2.74 0.78 -4.36
CA THR A 57 -1.87 1.45 -3.39
C THR A 57 -1.97 0.79 -2.03
N ILE A 58 -0.90 0.89 -1.22
CA ILE A 58 -0.88 0.49 0.19
C ILE A 58 -0.68 1.75 1.04
N CYS A 59 -1.45 1.89 2.12
CA CYS A 59 -1.30 3.05 3.00
C CYS A 59 -0.11 2.91 3.95
N SER A 60 0.43 4.06 4.39
CA SER A 60 1.67 4.16 5.15
C SER A 60 1.69 3.43 6.49
N ILE A 61 0.54 3.05 7.03
CA ILE A 61 0.44 2.30 8.30
C ILE A 61 0.92 0.85 8.18
N HIS A 62 1.09 0.34 6.96
CA HIS A 62 1.55 -1.02 6.69
C HIS A 62 3.04 -1.10 6.39
N PHE A 63 3.75 0.02 6.50
CA PHE A 63 5.19 0.09 6.35
C PHE A 63 5.79 0.45 7.69
N ASP A 64 6.96 -0.11 7.99
CA ASP A 64 7.74 0.41 9.09
C ASP A 64 8.24 1.81 8.74
N ARG A 65 8.39 2.66 9.76
CA ARG A 65 8.87 4.04 9.56
C ARG A 65 10.24 4.09 8.88
N LEU A 66 11.05 3.06 9.09
CA LEU A 66 12.37 2.92 8.49
C LEU A 66 12.32 2.50 7.01
N ASP A 67 11.22 1.88 6.56
CA ASP A 67 11.03 1.53 5.16
C ASP A 67 10.64 2.75 4.32
N ILE A 68 10.01 3.74 4.96
CA ILE A 68 9.63 5.01 4.34
C ILE A 68 10.84 5.95 4.34
N THR A 69 11.81 5.67 3.47
CA THR A 69 12.95 6.56 3.24
C THR A 69 12.65 7.48 2.05
N GLY A 70 12.67 8.79 2.29
CA GLY A 70 12.65 9.81 1.23
C GLY A 70 11.26 10.34 0.84
N ASN A 71 10.76 11.33 1.57
CA ASN A 71 10.36 12.63 1.02
C ASN A 71 10.19 13.69 2.13
N ALA A 72 11.06 13.69 3.14
CA ALA A 72 11.20 14.85 4.00
C ALA A 72 12.04 15.87 3.20
N LYS A 73 11.36 16.82 2.56
CA LYS A 73 12.02 18.08 2.16
C LYS A 73 12.61 18.66 3.45
N ALA A 74 13.94 18.66 3.53
CA ALA A 74 14.69 19.55 4.42
C ALA A 74 14.39 21.01 4.06
#